data_AF-A0A817NRU4-F1
#
_entry.id   AF-A0A817NRU4-F1
#
_cell.length_a   1.000
_cell.length_b   1.000
_cell.length_c   1.000
_cell.angle_alpha   90.00
_cell.angle_beta   90.00
_cell.angle_gamma   90.00
#
_symmetry.space_group_name_H-M   'P 1'
#
loop_
_entity.id
_entity.type
_entity.pdbx_description
1 polymer ?
#
loop_
_entity_poly.entity_id
_entity_poly.type
_entity_poly.pdbx_seq_one_letter_code
_entity_poly.pdbx_strand_id
1 'polypeptide(L)'
;MDFADFTNEIKASYSNVRNVIRMKNKNQSNIKLVKLEFSEPGQHNEILNRGKIFVHFLTYDVEEYLAPARVLICSKCMGLGHFRKQCKQTQDTCKKSGQTYDDINNHTSTCTQLQCIHCQGNHMSNDMQCPKVKQFRADLTKFLLSPAIQANHQENYLNLNSTNFPPLNSAQRHTIFNQNSNSNHWSPNTGSNNPIINKIDTLINSMNQVNVMLDKMVNKNHQFEQFMKDKKINDEIISKKVDELISNDNSIKQNVIQHEIKITRFENIFIKLIFPILDEISFFLSNINVGKHNGTLDADFKVKIN
;
A
#
# COMPACT_ATOMS: atom_id res chain seq x y z
N MET A 1 4.41 15.53 25.02
CA MET A 1 4.45 14.10 25.39
C MET A 1 5.82 13.56 25.07
N ASP A 2 6.45 12.91 26.03
CA ASP A 2 7.73 12.22 25.80
C ASP A 2 7.50 10.97 24.93
N PHE A 3 8.51 10.60 24.13
CA PHE A 3 8.42 9.44 23.26
C PHE A 3 8.39 8.12 24.04
N ALA A 4 9.03 8.07 25.22
CA ALA A 4 8.98 6.92 26.10
C ALA A 4 7.56 6.67 26.60
N ASP A 5 6.86 7.71 27.08
CA ASP A 5 5.47 7.63 27.52
C ASP A 5 4.55 7.15 26.40
N PHE A 6 4.69 7.72 25.20
CA PHE A 6 3.94 7.29 24.02
C PHE A 6 4.15 5.81 23.71
N THR A 7 5.39 5.35 23.79
CA THR A 7 5.75 3.96 23.50
C THR A 7 5.13 3.01 24.51
N ASN A 8 5.17 3.36 25.80
CA ASN A 8 4.62 2.53 26.86
C ASN A 8 3.09 2.42 26.73
N GLU A 9 2.41 3.53 26.48
CA GLU A 9 0.96 3.55 26.35
C GLU A 9 0.47 2.79 25.11
N ILE A 10 1.16 2.93 23.97
CA ILE A 10 0.87 2.16 22.75
C ILE A 10 1.04 0.67 22.99
N LYS A 11 2.14 0.25 23.63
CA LYS A 11 2.38 -1.18 23.91
C LYS A 11 1.40 -1.75 24.94
N ALA A 12 0.90 -0.93 25.87
CA ALA A 12 -0.15 -1.32 26.80
C ALA A 12 -1.52 -1.46 26.11
N SER A 13 -1.84 -0.54 25.21
CA SER A 13 -3.11 -0.53 24.46
C SER A 13 -3.16 -1.58 23.34
N TYR A 14 -2.01 -1.90 22.76
CA TYR A 14 -1.88 -2.75 21.58
C TYR A 14 -0.77 -3.78 21.78
N SER A 15 -1.15 -4.94 22.33
CA SER A 15 -0.23 -6.03 22.69
C SER A 15 0.58 -6.59 21.51
N ASN A 16 0.07 -6.47 20.27
CA ASN A 16 0.75 -6.99 19.09
C ASN A 16 1.77 -6.00 18.49
N VAL A 17 1.92 -4.80 19.06
CA VAL A 17 2.95 -3.83 18.66
C VAL A 17 4.32 -4.27 19.13
N ARG A 18 5.16 -4.70 18.20
CA ARG A 18 6.54 -5.14 18.44
C ARG A 18 7.47 -3.95 18.63
N ASN A 19 7.44 -3.03 17.66
CA ASN A 19 8.34 -1.88 17.62
C ASN A 19 7.55 -0.58 17.45
N VAL A 20 8.01 0.45 18.16
CA VAL A 20 7.55 1.83 18.03
C VAL A 20 8.78 2.65 17.66
N ILE A 21 8.81 3.19 16.44
CA ILE A 21 10.00 3.82 15.85
C ILE A 21 9.68 5.27 15.53
N ARG A 22 10.36 6.20 16.19
CA ARG A 22 10.27 7.63 15.84
C ARG A 22 10.98 7.88 14.52
N MET A 23 10.26 8.44 13.55
CA MET A 23 10.83 8.73 12.24
C MET A 23 11.76 9.95 12.30
N LYS A 24 12.73 9.99 11.39
CA LYS A 24 13.70 11.09 11.24
C LYS A 24 13.66 11.64 9.81
N ASN A 25 13.91 12.93 9.67
CA ASN A 25 14.10 13.57 8.37
C ASN A 25 15.49 13.23 7.77
N LYS A 26 15.77 13.77 6.57
CA LYS A 26 17.07 13.62 5.90
C LYS A 26 18.26 14.15 6.73
N ASN A 27 18.01 15.13 7.61
CA ASN A 27 19.00 15.75 8.48
C ASN A 27 19.10 15.03 9.83
N GLN A 28 18.57 13.81 9.94
CA GLN A 28 18.51 12.99 11.16
C GLN A 28 17.75 13.63 12.34
N SER A 29 17.03 14.73 12.10
CA SER A 29 16.15 15.35 13.09
C SER A 29 14.85 14.57 13.20
N ASN A 30 14.37 14.40 14.42
CA ASN A 30 13.09 13.73 14.68
C ASN A 30 11.93 14.49 14.03
N ILE A 31 11.01 13.75 13.42
CA ILE A 31 9.76 14.30 12.87
C ILE A 31 8.56 13.83 13.70
N LYS A 32 7.41 14.45 13.49
CA LYS A 32 6.15 14.14 14.21
C LYS A 32 5.49 12.81 13.78
N LEU A 33 6.16 12.01 12.96
CA LEU A 33 5.67 10.71 12.51
C LEU A 33 6.31 9.58 13.33
N VAL A 34 5.49 8.61 13.70
CA VAL A 34 5.92 7.40 14.40
C VAL A 34 5.49 6.20 13.57
N LYS A 35 6.40 5.26 13.36
CA LYS A 35 6.11 4.00 12.69
C LYS A 35 5.84 2.94 13.76
N LEU A 36 4.73 2.24 13.60
CA LEU A 36 4.38 1.07 14.40
C LEU A 36 4.63 -0.20 13.59
N GLU A 37 5.25 -1.20 14.20
CA GLU A 37 5.42 -2.52 13.58
C GLU A 37 4.67 -3.55 14.42
N PHE A 38 3.79 -4.30 13.75
CA PHE A 38 2.93 -5.31 14.38
C PHE A 38 3.47 -6.70 14.11
N SER A 39 3.29 -7.60 15.08
CA SER A 39 3.64 -9.02 14.93
C SER A 39 2.61 -9.79 14.10
N GLU A 40 1.34 -9.33 14.09
CA GLU A 40 0.22 -9.99 13.42
C GLU A 40 -0.66 -8.99 12.66
N PRO A 41 -1.29 -9.41 11.55
CA PRO A 41 -2.06 -8.51 10.68
C PRO A 41 -3.43 -8.11 11.25
N GLY A 42 -3.99 -8.84 12.23
CA GLY A 42 -5.33 -8.56 12.75
C GLY A 42 -5.47 -7.17 13.35
N GLN A 43 -4.68 -6.88 14.39
CA GLN A 43 -4.69 -5.56 15.06
C GLN A 43 -4.13 -4.44 14.17
N HIS A 44 -3.22 -4.77 13.24
CA HIS A 44 -2.75 -3.85 12.21
C HIS A 44 -3.91 -3.35 11.33
N ASN A 45 -4.69 -4.28 10.78
CA ASN A 45 -5.79 -3.95 9.88
C ASN A 45 -6.93 -3.23 10.60
N GLU A 46 -7.21 -3.61 11.85
CA GLU A 46 -8.19 -2.92 12.70
C GLU A 46 -7.83 -1.44 12.88
N ILE A 47 -6.59 -1.15 13.29
CA ILE A 47 -6.12 0.22 13.54
C ILE A 47 -6.06 1.02 12.24
N LEU A 48 -5.63 0.39 11.14
CA LEU A 48 -5.57 1.03 9.83
C LEU A 48 -6.97 1.38 9.31
N ASN A 49 -7.94 0.47 9.44
CA ASN A 49 -9.33 0.72 9.05
C ASN A 49 -10.01 1.79 9.90
N ARG A 50 -9.67 1.87 11.19
CA ARG A 50 -10.12 2.94 12.08
C ARG A 50 -9.53 4.29 11.69
N GLY A 51 -8.33 4.31 11.10
CA GLY A 51 -7.63 5.49 10.60
C GLY A 51 -7.14 6.46 11.68
N LYS A 52 -7.45 6.20 12.96
CA LYS A 52 -7.06 7.03 14.10
C LYS A 52 -6.80 6.19 15.34
N ILE A 53 -5.82 6.59 16.13
CA ILE A 53 -5.54 6.05 17.46
C ILE A 53 -5.58 7.15 18.50
N PHE A 54 -5.99 6.77 19.70
CA PHE A 54 -6.05 7.67 20.83
C PHE A 54 -4.91 7.29 21.78
N VAL A 55 -4.06 8.26 22.07
CA VAL A 55 -2.97 8.10 23.04
C VAL A 55 -3.06 9.30 23.96
N HIS A 56 -3.35 9.01 25.23
CA HIS A 56 -3.56 9.95 26.30
C HIS A 56 -4.80 10.81 26.09
N PHE A 57 -4.64 12.08 25.66
CA PHE A 57 -5.71 13.00 25.29
C PHE A 57 -5.56 13.50 23.85
N LEU A 58 -4.69 12.85 23.07
CA LEU A 58 -4.36 13.23 21.70
C LEU A 58 -4.82 12.15 20.73
N THR A 59 -5.40 12.61 19.63
CA THR A 59 -5.76 11.78 18.49
C THR A 59 -4.67 11.86 17.45
N TYR A 60 -4.20 10.70 16.98
CA TYR A 60 -3.23 10.59 15.90
C TYR A 60 -3.89 9.94 14.70
N ASP A 61 -3.68 10.54 13.52
CA ASP A 61 -4.07 9.92 12.26
C ASP A 61 -3.12 8.78 11.94
N VAL A 62 -3.69 7.68 11.45
CA VAL A 62 -2.96 6.47 11.06
C VAL A 62 -3.05 6.30 9.56
N GLU A 63 -1.90 6.11 8.96
CA GLU A 63 -1.78 5.75 7.55
C GLU A 63 -0.92 4.50 7.41
N GLU A 64 -1.15 3.75 6.34
CA GLU A 64 -0.36 2.57 6.04
C GLU A 64 1.08 2.98 5.74
N TYR A 65 2.03 2.48 6.53
CA TYR A 65 3.44 2.73 6.26
C TYR A 65 3.96 1.79 5.18
N LEU A 66 4.00 2.28 3.95
CA LEU A 66 4.54 1.54 2.82
C LEU A 66 6.06 1.67 2.79
N ALA A 67 6.75 0.67 3.35
CA ALA A 67 8.20 0.58 3.25
C ALA A 67 8.59 0.55 1.77
N PRO A 68 9.32 1.56 1.27
CA PRO A 68 9.45 1.70 -0.17
C PRO A 68 10.32 0.57 -0.71
N ALA A 69 9.82 -0.15 -1.72
CA ALA A 69 10.41 -1.39 -2.21
C ALA A 69 11.89 -1.22 -2.55
N ARG A 70 12.70 -2.27 -2.35
CA ARG A 70 14.10 -2.25 -2.80
C ARG A 70 14.12 -2.40 -4.32
N VAL A 71 14.62 -1.38 -5.02
CA VAL A 71 14.78 -1.45 -6.47
C VAL A 71 15.98 -2.34 -6.78
N LEU A 72 15.74 -3.41 -7.54
CA LEU A 72 16.80 -4.25 -8.07
C LEU A 72 17.46 -3.54 -9.26
N ILE A 73 18.74 -3.23 -9.14
CA ILE A 73 19.55 -2.66 -10.22
C ILE A 73 20.55 -3.71 -10.64
N CYS A 74 20.50 -4.11 -11.91
CA CYS A 74 21.38 -5.13 -12.45
C CYS A 74 22.83 -4.61 -12.46
N SER A 75 23.74 -5.31 -11.77
CA SER A 75 25.15 -4.93 -11.71
C SER A 75 25.90 -5.08 -13.05
N LYS A 76 25.26 -5.66 -14.08
CA LYS A 76 25.84 -5.84 -15.41
C LYS A 76 25.47 -4.68 -16.33
N CYS A 77 24.18 -4.52 -16.63
CA CYS A 77 23.72 -3.48 -17.56
C CYS A 77 23.26 -2.17 -16.88
N MET A 78 23.28 -2.10 -15.55
CA MET A 78 22.68 -1.03 -14.75
C MET A 78 21.15 -0.89 -14.94
N GLY A 79 20.49 -1.81 -15.63
CA GLY A 79 19.04 -1.80 -15.84
C GLY A 79 18.25 -2.13 -14.57
N LEU A 80 17.00 -1.64 -14.50
CA LEU A 80 16.10 -1.88 -13.36
C LEU A 80 15.37 -3.22 -13.51
N GLY A 81 15.05 -3.86 -12.38
CA GLY A 81 14.04 -4.92 -12.30
C GLY A 81 14.49 -6.35 -12.63
N HIS A 82 15.79 -6.63 -12.79
CA HIS A 82 16.26 -8.00 -13.06
C HIS A 82 17.62 -8.31 -12.43
N PHE A 83 17.89 -9.59 -12.19
CA PHE A 83 19.17 -10.07 -11.67
C PHE A 83 20.22 -10.19 -12.79
N ARG A 84 21.50 -10.10 -12.42
CA ARG A 84 22.63 -10.31 -13.35
C ARG A 84 22.51 -11.61 -14.15
N LYS A 85 22.03 -12.68 -13.52
CA LYS A 85 21.84 -14.00 -14.17
C LYS A 85 20.80 -14.00 -15.30
N GLN A 86 19.86 -13.06 -15.28
CA GLN A 86 18.79 -12.91 -16.26
C GLN A 86 19.08 -11.79 -17.27
N CYS A 87 20.26 -11.17 -17.17
CA CYS A 87 20.66 -10.08 -18.05
C CYS A 87 21.08 -10.64 -19.42
N LYS A 88 20.45 -10.13 -20.49
CA LYS A 88 20.75 -10.52 -21.87
C LYS A 88 21.93 -9.74 -22.48
N GLN A 89 22.41 -8.70 -21.79
CA GLN A 89 23.51 -7.87 -22.29
C GLN A 89 24.81 -8.66 -22.24
N THR A 90 25.60 -8.60 -23.32
CA THR A 90 26.91 -9.27 -23.41
C THR A 90 27.98 -8.47 -22.68
N GLN A 91 28.01 -7.16 -22.91
CA GLN A 91 28.94 -6.19 -22.31
C GLN A 91 28.46 -5.67 -20.96
N ASP A 92 29.38 -5.13 -20.16
CA ASP A 92 29.09 -4.51 -18.87
C ASP A 92 28.92 -2.99 -19.05
N THR A 93 27.95 -2.40 -18.36
CA THR A 93 27.66 -0.97 -18.40
C THR A 93 28.34 -0.25 -17.24
N CYS A 94 29.03 0.85 -17.55
CA CYS A 94 29.65 1.69 -16.55
C CYS A 94 28.61 2.40 -15.69
N LYS A 95 28.70 2.19 -14.37
CA LYS A 95 27.86 2.87 -13.38
C LYS A 95 28.02 4.40 -13.40
N LYS A 96 29.17 4.92 -13.82
CA LYS A 96 29.47 6.36 -13.87
C LYS A 96 28.98 7.00 -15.17
N SER A 97 29.35 6.46 -16.33
CA SER A 97 29.05 7.07 -17.64
C SER A 97 27.80 6.51 -18.33
N GLY A 98 27.26 5.38 -17.88
CA GLY A 98 26.09 4.72 -18.50
C GLY A 98 26.38 4.04 -19.84
N GLN A 99 27.65 4.01 -20.28
CA GLN A 99 28.08 3.39 -21.54
C GLN A 99 28.54 1.94 -21.36
N THR A 100 28.44 1.13 -22.41
CA THR A 100 28.83 -0.30 -22.41
C THR A 100 30.28 -0.48 -22.83
N TYR A 101 30.97 -1.41 -22.16
CA TYR A 101 32.37 -1.74 -22.42
C TYR A 101 32.59 -3.25 -22.30
N ASP A 102 33.51 -3.80 -23.10
CA ASP A 102 33.94 -5.19 -23.00
C ASP A 102 34.76 -5.45 -21.72
N ASP A 103 35.65 -4.51 -21.36
CA ASP A 103 36.43 -4.55 -20.13
C ASP A 103 36.08 -3.39 -19.19
N ILE A 104 35.09 -3.63 -18.35
CA ILE A 104 34.59 -2.63 -17.40
C ILE A 104 35.58 -2.32 -16.27
N ASN A 105 36.48 -3.25 -15.95
CA ASN A 105 37.42 -3.08 -14.84
C ASN A 105 38.46 -2.02 -15.20
N ASN A 106 39.02 -2.10 -16.41
CA ASN A 106 39.95 -1.12 -16.92
C ASN A 106 39.30 0.26 -17.15
N HIS A 107 38.04 0.30 -17.58
CA HIS A 107 37.32 1.56 -17.77
C HIS A 107 36.95 2.24 -16.45
N THR A 108 36.54 1.50 -15.40
CA THR A 108 36.04 2.09 -14.15
C THR A 108 37.07 2.98 -13.45
N SER A 109 38.36 2.63 -13.57
CA SER A 109 39.51 3.40 -13.06
C SER A 109 39.77 4.70 -13.81
N THR A 110 39.48 4.76 -15.11
CA THR A 110 39.78 5.92 -15.98
C THR A 110 38.54 6.76 -16.29
N CYS A 111 37.35 6.28 -15.94
CA CYS A 111 36.08 6.95 -16.19
C CYS A 111 35.91 8.21 -15.32
N THR A 112 35.95 9.37 -15.97
CA THR A 112 35.69 10.70 -15.42
C THR A 112 34.28 11.21 -15.71
N GLN A 113 33.60 10.62 -16.69
CA GLN A 113 32.24 11.01 -17.07
C GLN A 113 31.22 10.53 -16.04
N LEU A 114 30.38 11.45 -15.57
CA LEU A 114 29.30 11.17 -14.62
C LEU A 114 27.95 11.49 -15.27
N GLN A 115 27.29 10.45 -15.74
CA GLN A 115 25.99 10.51 -16.42
C GLN A 115 25.17 9.25 -16.11
N CYS A 116 23.98 9.45 -15.57
CA CYS A 116 23.05 8.37 -15.27
C CYS A 116 22.38 7.82 -16.55
N ILE A 117 22.37 6.50 -16.74
CA ILE A 117 21.71 5.86 -17.89
C ILE A 117 20.18 6.07 -17.90
N HIS A 118 19.56 6.28 -16.74
CA HIS A 118 18.10 6.36 -16.62
C HIS A 118 17.53 7.75 -16.87
N CYS A 119 18.17 8.78 -16.32
CA CYS A 119 17.69 10.16 -16.38
C CYS A 119 18.66 11.13 -17.05
N GLN A 120 19.84 10.65 -17.47
CA GLN A 120 20.91 11.44 -18.10
C GLN A 120 21.48 12.56 -17.21
N GLY A 121 21.17 12.55 -15.91
CA GLY A 121 21.67 13.53 -14.94
C GLY A 121 23.10 13.26 -14.46
N ASN A 122 23.70 14.28 -13.82
CA ASN A 122 25.07 14.24 -13.30
C ASN A 122 25.18 13.49 -11.96
N HIS A 123 24.90 12.18 -11.99
CA HIS A 123 25.09 11.28 -10.87
C HIS A 123 25.27 9.84 -11.38
N MET A 124 25.63 8.91 -10.49
CA MET A 124 25.82 7.51 -10.88
C MET A 124 24.49 6.83 -11.23
N SER A 125 24.50 5.87 -12.15
CA SER A 125 23.30 5.15 -12.59
C SER A 125 22.61 4.35 -11.47
N ASN A 126 23.37 3.96 -10.43
CA ASN A 126 22.86 3.25 -9.26
C ASN A 126 22.48 4.18 -8.09
N ASP A 127 22.47 5.50 -8.29
CA ASP A 127 22.13 6.45 -7.25
C ASP A 127 20.62 6.37 -6.91
N MET A 128 20.33 6.22 -5.63
CA MET A 128 18.97 6.18 -5.09
C MET A 128 18.25 7.52 -5.18
N GLN A 129 18.96 8.63 -5.40
CA GLN A 129 18.36 9.95 -5.63
C GLN A 129 17.93 10.15 -7.10
N CYS A 130 18.22 9.20 -8.00
CA CYS A 130 17.80 9.29 -9.39
C CYS A 130 16.26 9.40 -9.50
N PRO A 131 15.70 10.40 -10.21
CA PRO A 131 14.26 10.56 -10.36
C PRO A 131 13.56 9.34 -10.97
N LYS A 132 14.21 8.67 -11.94
CA LYS A 132 13.68 7.48 -12.61
C LYS A 132 13.71 6.24 -11.72
N VAL A 133 14.78 6.04 -10.96
CA VAL A 133 14.85 4.96 -9.95
C VAL A 133 13.79 5.18 -8.87
N LYS A 134 13.61 6.43 -8.43
CA LYS A 134 12.56 6.81 -7.46
C LYS A 134 11.16 6.55 -8.00
N GLN A 135 10.91 6.88 -9.27
CA GLN A 135 9.63 6.59 -9.93
C GLN A 135 9.37 5.09 -10.00
N PHE A 136 10.34 4.31 -10.50
CA PHE A 136 10.25 2.84 -10.55
C PHE A 136 10.02 2.23 -9.17
N ARG A 137 10.65 2.77 -8.13
CA ARG A 137 10.43 2.37 -6.74
C ARG A 137 8.98 2.60 -6.30
N ALA A 138 8.43 3.78 -6.61
CA ALA A 138 7.06 4.11 -6.28
C ALA A 138 6.07 3.20 -7.01
N ASP A 139 6.30 2.94 -8.30
CA ASP A 139 5.46 2.08 -9.12
C ASP A 139 5.52 0.63 -8.65
N LEU A 140 6.70 0.12 -8.33
CA LEU A 140 6.87 -1.22 -7.76
C LEU A 140 6.18 -1.35 -6.40
N THR A 141 6.29 -0.32 -5.56
CA THR A 141 5.60 -0.30 -4.26
C THR A 141 4.09 -0.34 -4.46
N LYS A 142 3.53 0.52 -5.33
CA LYS A 142 2.10 0.52 -5.67
C LYS A 142 1.62 -0.82 -6.24
N PHE A 143 2.40 -1.43 -7.13
CA PHE A 143 2.08 -2.72 -7.72
C PHE A 143 1.97 -3.80 -6.64
N LEU A 144 2.99 -3.94 -5.78
CA LEU A 144 3.01 -4.93 -4.70
C LEU A 144 1.86 -4.78 -3.70
N LEU A 145 1.31 -3.58 -3.57
CA LEU A 145 0.23 -3.26 -2.65
C LEU A 145 -1.15 -3.26 -3.31
N SER A 146 -1.22 -3.46 -4.63
CA SER A 146 -2.50 -3.53 -5.30
C SER A 146 -3.29 -4.76 -4.80
N PRO A 147 -4.59 -4.61 -4.44
CA PRO A 147 -5.40 -5.70 -3.89
C PRO A 147 -5.46 -6.96 -4.77
N ALA A 148 -5.23 -6.81 -6.08
CA ALA A 148 -5.16 -7.91 -7.04
C ALA A 148 -4.06 -8.94 -6.72
N ILE A 149 -3.00 -8.53 -6.01
CA ILE A 149 -1.91 -9.42 -5.59
C ILE A 149 -2.23 -10.09 -4.25
N GLN A 150 -2.92 -9.39 -3.35
CA GLN A 150 -3.23 -9.91 -2.01
C GLN A 150 -4.25 -11.05 -1.99
N ALA A 151 -5.16 -11.09 -2.98
CA ALA A 151 -6.11 -12.20 -3.15
C ALA A 151 -5.48 -13.50 -3.69
N ASN A 152 -4.22 -13.48 -4.15
CA ASN A 152 -3.49 -14.64 -4.70
C ASN A 152 -2.33 -15.11 -3.80
N HIS A 153 -2.39 -14.82 -2.49
CA HIS A 153 -1.35 -15.25 -1.54
C HIS A 153 -1.48 -16.70 -1.02
N GLN A 154 -2.24 -17.55 -1.70
CA GLN A 154 -1.97 -18.98 -1.73
C GLN A 154 -1.50 -19.33 -3.15
N GLU A 155 -0.25 -19.77 -3.26
CA GLU A 155 0.31 -20.41 -4.46
C GLU A 155 0.44 -19.50 -5.71
N ASN A 156 1.46 -18.60 -5.82
CA ASN A 156 2.13 -18.26 -7.11
C ASN A 156 3.10 -17.05 -7.03
N TYR A 157 4.06 -17.06 -6.10
CA TYR A 157 5.29 -16.29 -6.30
C TYR A 157 6.46 -17.25 -6.44
N LEU A 158 6.55 -17.84 -7.64
CA LEU A 158 7.71 -18.38 -8.36
C LEU A 158 7.22 -19.33 -9.46
N ASN A 159 6.37 -18.88 -10.38
CA ASN A 159 6.13 -19.63 -11.62
C ASN A 159 7.29 -19.36 -12.59
N LEU A 160 8.48 -19.84 -12.20
CA LEU A 160 9.55 -20.16 -13.12
C LEU A 160 9.03 -21.32 -13.97
N ASN A 161 8.68 -21.02 -15.21
CA ASN A 161 8.24 -22.02 -16.17
C ASN A 161 9.33 -23.12 -16.28
N SER A 162 9.08 -24.29 -15.68
CA SER A 162 10.03 -25.41 -15.57
C SER A 162 10.34 -26.08 -16.91
N THR A 163 9.61 -25.70 -17.97
CA THR A 163 9.73 -26.26 -19.32
C THR A 163 10.82 -25.62 -20.17
N ASN A 164 11.51 -24.57 -19.67
CA ASN A 164 12.60 -23.87 -20.38
C ASN A 164 14.00 -24.17 -19.84
N PHE A 165 14.16 -25.16 -18.96
CA PHE A 165 15.48 -25.62 -18.54
C PHE A 165 15.92 -26.80 -19.40
N PRO A 166 17.07 -26.74 -20.11
CA PRO A 166 17.70 -27.97 -20.56
C PRO A 166 18.07 -28.81 -19.32
N PRO A 167 17.90 -30.13 -19.34
CA PRO A 167 18.29 -30.96 -18.20
C PRO A 167 19.77 -30.72 -17.90
N LEU A 168 20.07 -30.44 -16.63
CA LEU A 168 21.44 -30.45 -16.14
C LEU A 168 22.02 -31.83 -16.43
N ASN A 169 23.13 -31.87 -17.18
CA ASN A 169 23.92 -33.08 -17.38
C ASN A 169 24.31 -33.60 -15.98
N SER A 170 23.62 -34.64 -15.52
CA SER A 170 24.00 -35.35 -14.32
C SER A 170 25.35 -36.00 -14.58
N ALA A 171 26.27 -35.74 -13.65
CA ALA A 171 27.59 -36.34 -13.62
C ALA A 171 27.52 -37.86 -13.86
N GLN A 172 28.45 -38.34 -14.68
CA GLN A 172 28.67 -39.74 -15.01
C GLN A 172 28.55 -40.63 -13.77
N ARG A 173 27.57 -41.53 -13.77
CA ARG A 173 27.66 -42.79 -13.04
C ARG A 173 27.66 -43.93 -14.05
N HIS A 174 28.82 -44.56 -14.17
CA HIS A 174 28.94 -45.87 -14.79
C HIS A 174 28.11 -46.87 -13.98
N THR A 175 27.08 -47.42 -14.59
CA THR A 175 26.57 -48.75 -14.26
C THR A 175 26.34 -49.51 -15.54
N ILE A 176 27.31 -50.36 -15.84
CA ILE A 176 27.19 -51.52 -16.71
C ILE A 176 26.08 -52.38 -16.12
N PHE A 177 24.98 -52.61 -16.82
CA PHE A 177 24.32 -53.92 -16.88
C PHE A 177 23.37 -54.01 -18.06
N ASN A 178 23.49 -55.15 -18.71
CA ASN A 178 22.92 -55.60 -19.97
C ASN A 178 21.53 -56.20 -19.73
N GLN A 179 20.56 -55.94 -20.61
CA GLN A 179 19.80 -56.95 -21.38
C GLN A 179 18.49 -56.38 -21.95
N ASN A 180 18.49 -56.26 -23.28
CA ASN A 180 17.53 -56.88 -24.21
C ASN A 180 16.01 -56.66 -23.99
N SER A 181 15.35 -56.01 -24.96
CA SER A 181 14.19 -56.54 -25.71
C SER A 181 13.65 -55.55 -26.76
N ASN A 182 13.84 -55.94 -28.02
CA ASN A 182 13.18 -55.56 -29.28
C ASN A 182 11.93 -54.64 -29.26
N SER A 183 11.98 -53.59 -30.08
CA SER A 183 11.00 -53.41 -31.18
C SER A 183 11.57 -52.50 -32.27
N ASN A 184 11.59 -53.04 -33.49
CA ASN A 184 12.08 -52.43 -34.73
C ASN A 184 11.33 -51.15 -35.11
N HIS A 185 12.02 -50.06 -35.45
CA HIS A 185 11.70 -49.32 -36.67
C HIS A 185 12.87 -48.46 -37.18
N TRP A 186 13.01 -48.43 -38.51
CA TRP A 186 14.11 -47.92 -39.33
C TRP A 186 14.75 -46.58 -38.91
N SER A 187 16.09 -46.56 -38.91
CA SER A 187 16.83 -45.41 -39.42
C SER A 187 16.84 -45.42 -40.95
N PRO A 188 16.84 -44.24 -41.58
CA PRO A 188 17.74 -43.99 -42.68
C PRO A 188 18.66 -42.81 -42.34
N ASN A 189 19.95 -43.11 -42.37
CA ASN A 189 21.00 -42.12 -42.51
C ASN A 189 21.02 -41.66 -43.97
N THR A 190 20.51 -40.46 -44.27
CA THR A 190 21.01 -39.60 -45.36
C THR A 190 20.60 -38.15 -45.08
N GLY A 191 21.58 -37.30 -44.79
CA GLY A 191 21.41 -35.86 -44.81
C GLY A 191 21.11 -35.40 -46.23
N SER A 192 19.83 -35.20 -46.53
CA SER A 192 19.37 -34.34 -47.62
C SER A 192 18.75 -33.10 -46.99
N ASN A 193 19.59 -32.08 -46.77
CA ASN A 193 19.13 -30.75 -46.40
C ASN A 193 18.37 -30.15 -47.59
N ASN A 194 17.12 -30.55 -47.78
CA ASN A 194 16.28 -29.96 -48.80
C ASN A 194 15.77 -28.61 -48.25
N PRO A 195 16.28 -27.47 -48.75
CA PRO A 195 16.03 -26.15 -48.16
C PRO A 195 14.55 -25.77 -48.20
N ILE A 196 13.76 -26.44 -49.05
CA ILE A 196 12.32 -26.29 -49.15
C ILE A 196 11.61 -26.92 -47.93
N ILE A 197 12.03 -28.12 -47.49
CA ILE A 197 11.44 -28.80 -46.32
C ILE A 197 11.73 -28.01 -45.04
N ASN A 198 12.96 -27.54 -44.84
CA ASN A 198 13.31 -26.70 -43.69
C ASN A 198 12.52 -25.38 -43.66
N LYS A 199 12.22 -24.80 -44.83
CA LYS A 199 11.36 -23.60 -44.94
C LYS A 199 9.90 -23.91 -44.62
N ILE A 200 9.39 -25.06 -45.04
CA ILE A 200 8.04 -25.52 -44.70
C ILE A 200 7.91 -25.75 -43.19
N ASP A 201 8.88 -26.41 -42.56
CA ASP A 201 8.89 -26.61 -41.10
C ASP A 201 8.97 -25.30 -40.33
N THR A 202 9.76 -24.34 -40.82
CA THR A 202 9.82 -22.98 -40.25
C THR A 202 8.49 -22.26 -40.37
N LEU A 203 7.78 -22.43 -41.50
CA LEU A 203 6.46 -21.84 -41.74
C LEU A 203 5.40 -22.45 -40.83
N ILE A 204 5.37 -23.78 -40.68
CA ILE A 204 4.45 -24.49 -39.80
C ILE A 204 4.66 -24.05 -38.35
N ASN A 205 5.92 -23.95 -37.91
CA ASN A 205 6.23 -23.47 -36.56
C ASN A 205 5.80 -22.02 -36.34
N SER A 206 5.99 -21.15 -37.33
CA SER A 206 5.54 -19.76 -37.28
C SER A 206 4.01 -19.66 -37.23
N MET A 207 3.30 -20.50 -37.99
CA MET A 207 1.85 -20.54 -38.01
C MET A 207 1.28 -21.04 -36.69
N ASN A 208 1.92 -22.04 -36.07
CA ASN A 208 1.58 -22.49 -34.72
C ASN A 208 1.81 -21.41 -33.66
N GLN A 209 2.90 -20.63 -33.77
CA GLN A 209 3.13 -19.48 -32.88
C GLN A 209 2.06 -18.40 -33.02
N VAL A 210 1.62 -18.11 -34.25
CA VAL A 210 0.53 -17.17 -34.51
C VAL A 210 -0.77 -17.65 -33.89
N ASN A 211 -1.12 -18.93 -34.03
CA ASN A 211 -2.32 -19.50 -33.40
C ASN A 211 -2.29 -19.39 -31.88
N VAL A 212 -1.15 -19.74 -31.26
CA VAL A 212 -0.96 -19.58 -29.80
C VAL A 212 -1.07 -18.12 -29.37
N MET A 213 -0.58 -17.17 -30.17
CA MET A 213 -0.72 -15.75 -29.89
C MET A 213 -2.18 -15.28 -30.04
N LEU A 214 -2.91 -15.81 -31.03
CA LEU A 214 -4.32 -15.53 -31.24
C LEU A 214 -5.16 -15.99 -30.05
N ASP A 215 -4.95 -17.22 -29.58
CA ASP A 215 -5.66 -17.75 -28.40
C ASP A 215 -5.38 -16.91 -27.14
N LYS A 216 -4.14 -16.47 -26.96
CA LYS A 216 -3.78 -15.56 -25.87
C LYS A 216 -4.48 -14.20 -25.99
N MET A 217 -4.64 -13.67 -27.20
CA MET A 217 -5.37 -12.42 -27.42
C MET A 217 -6.86 -12.58 -27.17
N VAL A 218 -7.47 -13.69 -27.62
CA VAL A 218 -8.89 -13.99 -27.37
C VAL A 218 -9.16 -14.07 -25.87
N ASN A 219 -8.32 -14.78 -25.12
CA ASN A 219 -8.47 -14.88 -23.66
C ASN A 219 -8.31 -13.51 -22.97
N LYS A 220 -7.32 -12.70 -23.36
CA LYS A 220 -7.16 -11.34 -22.84
C LYS A 220 -8.35 -10.44 -23.17
N ASN A 221 -8.91 -10.56 -24.36
CA ASN A 221 -10.11 -9.81 -24.75
C ASN A 221 -11.30 -10.20 -23.88
N HIS A 222 -11.49 -11.50 -23.63
CA HIS A 222 -12.55 -11.98 -22.74
C HIS A 222 -12.39 -11.46 -21.30
N GLN A 223 -11.17 -11.46 -20.77
CA GLN A 223 -10.87 -10.89 -19.45
C GLN A 223 -11.16 -9.39 -19.39
N PHE A 224 -10.84 -8.66 -20.45
CA PHE A 224 -11.15 -7.24 -20.56
C PHE A 224 -12.66 -6.97 -20.59
N GLU A 225 -13.42 -7.75 -21.36
CA GLU A 225 -14.88 -7.63 -21.39
C GLU A 225 -15.50 -7.90 -20.02
N GLN A 226 -15.01 -8.92 -19.31
CA GLN A 226 -15.47 -9.23 -17.96
C GLN A 226 -15.16 -8.08 -16.99
N PHE A 227 -13.94 -7.55 -17.05
CA PHE A 227 -13.54 -6.39 -16.25
C PHE A 227 -14.45 -5.17 -16.52
N MET A 228 -14.81 -4.91 -17.79
CA MET A 228 -15.70 -3.79 -18.13
C MET A 228 -17.12 -3.98 -17.57
N LYS A 229 -17.63 -5.21 -17.54
CA LYS A 229 -18.92 -5.53 -16.89
C LYS A 229 -18.86 -5.32 -15.39
N ASP A 230 -17.83 -5.85 -14.74
CA ASP A 230 -17.65 -5.75 -13.29
C ASP A 230 -17.46 -4.28 -12.86
N LYS A 231 -16.71 -3.51 -13.64
CA LYS A 231 -16.54 -2.07 -13.43
C LYS A 231 -17.88 -1.33 -13.52
N LYS A 232 -18.69 -1.61 -14.53
CA LYS A 232 -20.02 -0.99 -14.69
C LYS A 232 -20.93 -1.29 -13.49
N ILE A 233 -20.93 -2.54 -13.01
CA ILE A 233 -21.71 -2.93 -11.83
C ILE A 233 -21.22 -2.18 -10.58
N ASN A 234 -19.90 -2.11 -10.38
CA ASN A 234 -19.31 -1.39 -9.25
C ASN A 234 -19.63 0.10 -9.29
N ASP A 235 -19.55 0.74 -10.47
CA ASP A 235 -19.89 2.15 -10.64
C ASP A 235 -21.36 2.41 -10.29
N GLU A 236 -22.28 1.49 -10.65
CA GLU A 236 -23.69 1.59 -10.28
C GLU A 236 -23.93 1.44 -8.76
N ILE A 237 -23.21 0.52 -8.11
CA ILE A 237 -23.26 0.34 -6.64
C ILE A 237 -22.75 1.60 -5.93
N ILE A 238 -21.65 2.17 -6.41
CA ILE A 238 -21.08 3.41 -5.86
C ILE A 238 -22.07 4.56 -6.02
N SER A 239 -22.67 4.71 -7.20
CA SER A 239 -23.69 5.75 -7.44
C SER A 239 -24.83 5.65 -6.44
N LYS A 240 -25.39 4.44 -6.23
CA LYS A 240 -26.49 4.23 -5.27
C LYS A 240 -26.09 4.60 -3.84
N LYS A 241 -24.88 4.24 -3.41
CA LYS A 241 -24.36 4.60 -2.07
C LYS A 241 -24.16 6.11 -1.92
N VAL A 242 -23.72 6.80 -2.97
CA VAL A 242 -23.58 8.26 -2.95
C VAL A 242 -24.95 8.92 -2.82
N ASP A 243 -25.96 8.46 -3.56
CA ASP A 243 -27.32 8.97 -3.46
C ASP A 243 -27.92 8.77 -2.06
N GLU A 244 -27.68 7.61 -1.45
CA GLU A 244 -28.09 7.30 -0.07
C GLU A 244 -27.42 8.25 0.95
N LEU A 245 -26.12 8.49 0.81
CA LEU A 245 -25.39 9.43 1.66
C LEU A 245 -25.90 10.87 1.53
N ILE A 246 -26.22 11.31 0.32
CA ILE A 246 -26.79 12.63 0.07
C ILE A 246 -28.16 12.76 0.75
N SER A 247 -29.00 11.72 0.66
CA SER A 247 -30.30 11.69 1.32
C SER A 247 -30.16 11.78 2.85
N ASN A 248 -29.22 11.02 3.43
CA ASN A 248 -28.93 11.04 4.86
C ASN A 248 -28.39 12.40 5.33
N ASP A 249 -27.48 13.02 4.56
CA ASP A 249 -26.96 14.37 4.86
C ASP A 249 -28.08 15.41 4.91
N ASN A 250 -29.00 15.37 3.95
CA ASN A 250 -30.16 16.26 3.93
C ASN A 250 -31.07 16.03 5.14
N SER A 251 -31.30 14.78 5.54
CA SER A 251 -32.08 14.44 6.74
C SER A 251 -31.43 14.99 8.01
N ILE A 252 -30.11 14.81 8.17
CA ILE A 252 -29.36 15.31 9.31
C ILE A 252 -29.42 16.85 9.37
N LYS A 253 -29.24 17.53 8.23
CA LYS A 253 -29.35 19.00 8.15
C LYS A 253 -30.73 19.48 8.61
N GLN A 254 -31.80 18.82 8.20
CA GLN A 254 -33.15 19.15 8.66
C GLN A 254 -33.30 18.94 10.17
N ASN A 255 -32.78 17.84 10.70
CA ASN A 255 -32.82 17.59 12.14
C ASN A 255 -32.06 18.66 12.94
N VAL A 256 -30.87 19.08 12.48
CA VAL A 256 -30.10 20.15 13.13
C VAL A 256 -30.91 21.45 13.18
N ILE A 257 -31.51 21.86 12.06
CA ILE A 257 -32.37 23.06 12.01
C ILE A 257 -33.54 22.94 13.00
N GLN A 258 -34.19 21.78 13.09
CA GLN A 258 -35.28 21.56 14.04
C GLN A 258 -34.82 21.64 15.50
N HIS A 259 -33.63 21.12 15.82
CA HIS A 259 -33.05 21.21 17.15
C HIS A 259 -32.68 22.64 17.51
N GLU A 260 -32.11 23.41 16.57
CA GLU A 260 -31.78 24.82 16.75
C GLU A 260 -33.03 25.64 17.09
N ILE A 261 -34.13 25.45 16.35
CA ILE A 261 -35.42 26.11 16.64
C ILE A 261 -35.93 25.77 18.05
N LYS A 262 -35.80 24.50 18.47
CA LYS A 262 -36.23 24.06 19.82
C LYS A 262 -35.38 24.72 20.90
N ILE A 263 -34.06 24.75 20.75
CA ILE A 263 -33.13 25.38 21.69
C ILE A 263 -33.49 26.87 21.85
N THR A 264 -33.61 27.61 20.75
CA THR A 264 -33.97 29.03 20.77
C THR A 264 -35.32 29.28 21.44
N ARG A 265 -36.30 28.38 21.25
CA ARG A 265 -37.59 28.47 21.96
C ARG A 265 -37.43 28.25 23.46
N PHE A 266 -36.65 27.25 23.88
CA PHE A 266 -36.39 27.02 25.30
C PHE A 266 -35.67 28.22 25.93
N GLU A 267 -34.61 28.73 25.30
CA GLU A 267 -33.90 29.93 25.79
C GLU A 267 -34.85 31.11 25.98
N ASN A 268 -35.74 31.36 25.00
CA ASN A 268 -36.75 32.41 25.12
C ASN A 268 -37.71 32.18 26.30
N ILE A 269 -38.13 30.94 26.56
CA ILE A 269 -38.99 30.62 27.71
C ILE A 269 -38.22 30.86 29.03
N PHE A 270 -36.98 30.42 29.13
CA PHE A 270 -36.17 30.64 30.32
C PHE A 270 -35.98 32.13 30.61
N ILE A 271 -35.62 32.91 29.59
CA ILE A 271 -35.35 34.34 29.73
C ILE A 271 -36.63 35.14 30.02
N LYS A 272 -37.75 34.83 29.36
CA LYS A 272 -38.96 35.67 29.43
C LYS A 272 -39.94 35.25 30.52
N LEU A 273 -39.90 33.99 30.95
CA LEU A 273 -40.86 33.46 31.93
C LEU A 273 -40.16 33.00 33.19
N ILE A 274 -39.20 32.07 33.08
CA ILE A 274 -38.66 31.41 34.27
C ILE A 274 -37.78 32.34 35.11
N PHE A 275 -36.85 33.08 34.51
CA PHE A 275 -35.99 33.99 35.27
C PHE A 275 -36.78 35.12 35.95
N PRO A 276 -37.73 35.82 35.29
CA PRO A 276 -38.55 36.81 35.96
C PRO A 276 -39.38 36.24 37.13
N ILE A 277 -39.96 35.04 36.96
CA ILE A 277 -40.72 34.38 38.04
C ILE A 277 -39.79 34.02 39.21
N LEU A 278 -38.58 33.52 38.94
CA LEU A 278 -37.61 33.21 39.98
C LEU A 278 -37.14 34.48 40.72
N ASP A 279 -36.94 35.58 40.01
CA ASP A 279 -36.59 36.86 40.60
C ASP A 279 -37.72 37.40 41.49
N GLU A 280 -38.98 37.30 41.05
CA GLU A 280 -40.15 37.67 41.85
C GLU A 280 -40.30 36.80 43.11
N ILE A 281 -40.11 35.48 42.98
CA ILE A 281 -40.14 34.55 44.12
C ILE A 281 -39.01 34.88 45.10
N SER A 282 -37.80 35.14 44.60
CA SER A 282 -36.64 35.53 45.41
C SER A 282 -36.91 36.84 46.17
N PHE A 283 -37.46 37.84 45.49
CA PHE A 283 -37.87 39.11 46.10
C PHE A 283 -38.95 38.91 47.17
N PHE A 284 -39.97 38.10 46.89
CA PHE A 284 -41.04 37.79 47.85
C PHE A 284 -40.52 37.06 49.10
N LEU A 285 -39.65 36.06 48.93
CA LEU A 285 -39.01 35.34 50.04
C LEU A 285 -38.11 36.27 50.87
N SER A 286 -37.38 37.18 50.21
CA SER A 286 -36.56 38.18 50.91
C SER A 286 -37.41 39.12 51.77
N ASN A 287 -38.58 39.55 51.28
CA ASN A 287 -39.48 40.45 52.00
C ASN A 287 -40.23 39.76 53.15
N ILE A 288 -40.59 38.48 53.01
CA ILE A 288 -41.16 37.69 54.13
C ILE A 288 -40.17 37.62 55.30
N ASN A 289 -38.87 37.52 55.00
CA ASN A 289 -37.82 37.46 56.02
C ASN A 289 -37.54 38.81 56.70
N VAL A 290 -37.92 39.93 56.09
CA VAL A 290 -37.75 41.27 56.71
C VAL A 290 -38.89 41.62 57.67
N GLY A 291 -40.06 40.99 57.50
CA GLY A 291 -41.26 41.27 58.31
C GLY A 291 -41.34 40.56 59.67
N LYS A 292 -40.45 39.59 59.96
CA LYS A 292 -40.47 38.83 61.22
C LYS A 292 -39.10 38.83 61.91
N HIS A 293 -38.92 39.89 62.70
CA HIS A 293 -37.91 40.12 63.74
C HIS A 293 -36.56 40.73 63.37
N ASN A 294 -36.20 41.73 64.18
CA ASN A 294 -34.88 42.19 64.60
C ASN A 294 -33.98 41.03 65.15
N GLY A 295 -33.88 39.91 64.43
CA GLY A 295 -33.17 38.71 64.84
C GLY A 295 -32.26 38.23 63.71
N THR A 296 -30.98 38.13 64.03
CA THR A 296 -29.93 37.52 63.21
C THR A 296 -30.37 36.16 62.64
N LEU A 297 -30.04 35.94 61.36
CA LEU A 297 -30.14 34.68 60.62
C LEU A 297 -29.89 33.45 61.51
N ASP A 298 -30.84 32.53 61.52
CA ASP A 298 -30.65 31.20 62.11
C ASP A 298 -29.54 30.46 61.36
N ALA A 299 -28.54 29.98 62.10
CA ALA A 299 -27.30 29.43 61.58
C ALA A 299 -27.53 28.18 60.72
N ASP A 300 -28.65 27.49 60.91
CA ASP A 300 -28.99 26.25 60.21
C ASP A 300 -29.39 26.44 58.74
N PHE A 301 -29.84 27.64 58.35
CA PHE A 301 -30.21 27.90 56.95
C PHE A 301 -29.00 28.22 56.06
N LYS A 302 -27.89 28.70 56.64
CA LYS A 302 -26.65 28.99 55.90
C LYS A 302 -25.88 27.74 55.50
N VAL A 303 -26.07 26.63 56.21
CA VAL A 303 -25.35 25.37 55.95
C VAL A 303 -25.97 24.56 54.80
N LYS A 304 -27.24 24.81 54.45
CA LYS A 304 -27.95 24.06 53.41
C LYS A 304 -27.94 24.69 52.01
N ILE A 305 -27.35 25.88 51.85
CA ILE A 305 -27.33 26.65 50.59
C ILE A 305 -25.93 26.76 49.96
N ASN A 306 -24.88 26.26 50.64
CA ASN A 306 -23.57 25.97 50.03
C ASN A 306 -23.47 24.49 49.66
#